data_AF-A0A527IKM0-F1
#
_entry.id   AF-A0A527IKM0-F1
#
_cell.length_a   1.000
_cell.length_b   1.000
_cell.length_c   1.000
_cell.angle_alpha   90.00
_cell.angle_beta   90.00
_cell.angle_gamma   90.00
#
_symmetry.space_group_name_H-M   'P 1'
#
loop_
_entity.id
_entity.type
_entity.pdbx_description
1 polymer ?
#
loop_
_entity_poly.entity_id
_entity_poly.type
_entity_poly.pdbx_seq_one_letter_code
_entity_poly.pdbx_strand_id
1 'polypeptide(L)' 'MALSHHDALVFSGSFKLKTAAEDFSVFPPFEIRSGVEQRVPFLFNSPHSGRYYPERFLAMAR' A
#
# COMPACT_ATOMS: atom_id res chain seq x y z
N MET A 1 -4.91 -0.92 22.25
CA MET A 1 -4.47 -0.57 20.88
C MET A 1 -5.23 0.67 20.46
N ALA A 2 -4.53 1.73 20.07
CA ALA A 2 -5.15 3.03 19.77
C ALA A 2 -5.87 2.95 18.42
N LEU A 3 -7.17 3.25 18.41
CA LEU A 3 -7.94 3.43 17.17
C LEU A 3 -7.54 4.78 16.59
N SER A 4 -6.84 4.75 15.46
CA SER A 4 -6.48 5.96 14.73
C SER A 4 -7.66 6.40 13.86
N HIS A 5 -8.22 7.58 14.15
CA HIS A 5 -9.33 8.18 13.41
C HIS A 5 -8.84 8.94 12.15
N HIS A 6 -7.91 8.38 11.38
CA HIS A 6 -7.41 9.06 10.16
C HIS A 6 -8.36 9.00 8.97
N ASP A 7 -9.42 8.19 9.00
CA ASP A 7 -10.30 7.95 7.84
C ASP A 7 -11.49 8.91 7.70
N ALA A 8 -11.65 9.89 8.59
CA ALA A 8 -12.81 10.78 8.58
C ALA A 8 -12.48 12.15 7.96
N LEU A 9 -12.32 12.21 6.63
CA LEU A 9 -12.43 13.46 5.88
C LEU A 9 -13.59 13.36 4.88
N VAL A 10 -14.65 14.10 5.21
CA VAL A 10 -15.85 14.31 4.41
C VAL A 10 -15.47 15.20 3.22
N PHE A 11 -15.33 14.60 2.04
CA PHE A 11 -15.30 15.33 0.77
C PHE A 11 -16.67 15.27 0.11
N SER A 12 -17.18 16.44 -0.30
CA SER A 12 -18.44 16.60 -1.01
C SER A 12 -18.32 16.06 -2.44
N GLY A 13 -18.58 14.78 -2.60
CA GLY A 13 -18.58 14.05 -3.85
C GLY A 13 -18.66 12.56 -3.54
N SER A 14 -19.43 11.79 -4.30
CA SER A 14 -19.58 10.35 -4.09
C SER A 14 -18.30 9.58 -4.46
N PHE A 15 -17.18 9.85 -3.80
CA PHE A 15 -15.99 9.02 -3.85
C PHE A 15 -16.20 7.88 -2.84
N LYS A 16 -16.38 6.66 -3.34
CA LYS A 16 -16.45 5.49 -2.45
C LYS A 16 -15.12 5.41 -1.69
N LEU A 17 -15.15 5.61 -0.37
CA LEU A 17 -13.98 5.45 0.49
C LEU A 17 -13.46 4.02 0.32
N LYS A 18 -12.25 3.90 -0.24
CA LYS A 18 -11.50 2.64 -0.28
C LYS A 18 -10.44 2.70 0.81
N THR A 19 -10.42 1.69 1.66
CA THR A 19 -9.34 1.43 2.61
C THR A 19 -8.05 1.07 1.85
N ALA A 20 -6.90 1.22 2.51
CA ALA A 20 -5.63 0.76 1.94
C ALA A 20 -5.70 -0.73 1.54
N ALA A 21 -6.37 -1.57 2.34
CA ALA A 21 -6.55 -2.98 2.02
C ALA A 21 -7.32 -3.19 0.69
N GLU A 22 -8.33 -2.37 0.40
CA GLU A 22 -9.08 -2.44 -0.85
C GLU A 22 -8.25 -2.00 -2.07
N ASP A 23 -7.34 -1.04 -1.90
CA ASP A 23 -6.45 -0.59 -2.99
C ASP A 23 -5.48 -1.68 -3.49
N PHE A 24 -5.09 -2.57 -2.58
CA PHE A 24 -4.17 -3.68 -2.81
C PHE A 24 -4.87 -5.04 -2.91
N SER A 25 -6.20 -5.05 -3.06
CA SER A 25 -6.99 -6.29 -3.22
C SER A 25 -6.68 -7.05 -4.50
N VAL A 26 -6.31 -6.34 -5.57
CA VAL A 26 -5.97 -6.90 -6.88
C VAL A 26 -4.46 -6.95 -7.13
N PHE A 27 -3.71 -6.05 -6.49
CA PHE A 27 -2.25 -5.99 -6.60
C PHE A 27 -1.63 -6.00 -5.19
N PRO A 28 -0.81 -7.00 -4.82
CA PRO A 28 -0.29 -7.10 -3.46
C PRO A 28 0.64 -5.92 -3.13
N PRO A 29 0.68 -5.48 -1.85
CA PRO A 29 1.45 -4.30 -1.44
C PRO A 29 2.97 -4.53 -1.43
N PHE A 30 3.42 -5.80 -1.44
CA PHE A 30 4.81 -6.19 -1.52
C PHE A 30 4.94 -7.57 -2.18
N GLU A 31 6.15 -7.91 -2.57
CA GLU A 31 6.53 -9.25 -2.99
C GLU A 31 7.64 -9.79 -2.08
N ILE A 32 7.62 -11.10 -1.82
CA ILE A 32 8.72 -11.78 -1.16
C ILE A 32 9.51 -12.52 -2.24
N ARG A 33 10.80 -12.22 -2.33
CA ARG A 33 11.73 -12.94 -3.21
C ARG A 33 12.80 -13.60 -2.37
N SER A 34 13.11 -14.85 -2.70
CA SER A 34 14.26 -15.57 -2.16
C SER A 34 15.29 -15.79 -3.25
N GLY A 35 16.57 -15.75 -2.87
CA GLY A 35 17.63 -16.30 -3.70
C GLY A 35 17.56 -17.83 -3.73
N VAL A 36 18.38 -18.46 -4.59
CA VAL A 36 18.48 -19.93 -4.67
C VAL A 36 18.99 -20.54 -3.35
N GLU A 37 19.89 -19.84 -2.65
CA GLU A 37 20.47 -20.29 -1.38
C GLU A 37 20.71 -19.09 -0.43
N GLN A 38 20.47 -19.28 0.86
CA GLN A 38 20.79 -18.32 1.92
C GLN A 38 21.75 -18.95 2.95
N ARG A 39 23.02 -18.52 2.94
CA ARG A 39 24.08 -19.10 3.78
C ARG A 39 24.33 -18.36 5.11
N VAL A 40 23.78 -17.15 5.26
CA VAL A 40 23.89 -16.34 6.49
C VAL A 40 22.56 -15.62 6.75
N PRO A 41 22.23 -15.25 8.01
CA PRO A 41 20.95 -14.62 8.34
C PRO A 41 20.95 -13.14 7.95
N PHE A 42 20.44 -12.83 6.76
CA PHE A 42 20.19 -11.48 6.31
C PHE A 42 18.75 -11.34 5.80
N LEU A 43 18.23 -10.12 5.83
CA LEU A 43 16.96 -9.75 5.22
C LEU A 43 17.20 -8.50 4.37
N PHE A 44 16.98 -8.60 3.06
CA PHE A 44 16.98 -7.44 2.17
C PHE A 44 15.58 -6.85 2.10
N ASN A 45 15.49 -5.52 2.15
CA ASN A 45 14.25 -4.78 1.96
C ASN A 45 14.49 -3.67 0.92
N SER A 46 13.55 -3.49 0.00
CA SER A 46 13.56 -2.40 -0.98
C SER A 46 12.25 -1.60 -0.88
N PRO A 47 12.12 -0.72 0.13
CA PRO A 47 10.85 -0.09 0.49
C PRO A 47 10.33 0.92 -0.55
N HIS A 48 11.16 1.31 -1.52
CA HIS A 48 10.84 2.34 -2.53
C HIS A 48 10.96 1.83 -3.97
N SER A 49 11.03 0.51 -4.18
CA SER A 49 11.08 -0.10 -5.53
C SER A 49 9.70 -0.32 -6.17
N GLY A 50 8.63 -0.14 -5.40
CA GLY A 50 7.26 -0.25 -5.88
C GLY A 50 6.91 0.86 -6.88
N ARG A 51 5.97 0.56 -7.77
CA ARG A 51 5.47 1.48 -8.80
C ARG A 51 3.96 1.44 -9.00
N TYR A 52 3.25 0.75 -8.10
CA TYR A 52 1.80 0.70 -8.12
C TYR A 52 1.25 1.86 -7.28
N TYR A 53 0.50 2.74 -7.94
CA TYR A 53 -0.12 3.90 -7.31
C TYR A 53 -1.64 3.74 -7.40
N PRO A 54 -2.35 3.55 -6.27
CA PRO A 54 -3.80 3.45 -6.27
C PRO A 54 -4.46 4.66 -6.91
N GLU A 55 -5.57 4.45 -7.64
CA GLU A 55 -6.25 5.52 -8.37
C GLU A 55 -6.63 6.71 -7.49
N ARG A 56 -7.08 6.46 -6.24
CA ARG A 56 -7.43 7.52 -5.30
C ARG A 56 -6.23 8.42 -4.96
N PHE A 57 -5.02 7.86 -4.91
CA PHE A 57 -3.80 8.63 -4.65
C PHE A 57 -3.47 9.51 -5.85
N LEU A 58 -3.57 8.97 -7.07
CA LEU A 58 -3.37 9.74 -8.29
C LEU A 58 -4.42 10.85 -8.47
N ALA A 59 -5.65 10.62 -8.04
CA ALA A 59 -6.72 11.62 -8.08
C ALA A 59 -6.46 12.82 -7.16
N MET A 60 -5.66 12.67 -6.10
CA MET A 60 -5.29 13.78 -5.20
C MET A 60 -4.25 14.74 -5.81
N ALA A 61 -3.53 14.30 -6.83
CA ALA A 61 -2.48 15.09 -7.49
C ALA A 61 -3.02 15.91 -8.68
N ARG A 62 -4.33 15.95 -8.87
CA ARG A 62 -5.04 16.66 -9.95
C ARG A 62 -5.91 17.75 -9.36
#